data_AF-A0A161I6A6-F1
#
_entry.id   AF-A0A161I6A6-F1
#
_cell.length_a   1.000
_cell.length_b   1.000
_cell.length_c   1.000
_cell.angle_alpha   90.00
_cell.angle_beta   90.00
_cell.angle_gamma   90.00
#
_symmetry.space_group_name_H-M   'P 1'
#
loop_
_entity.id
_entity.type
_entity.pdbx_description
1 polymer ?
#
loop_
_entity_poly.entity_id
_entity_poly.type
_entity_poly.pdbx_seq_one_letter_code
_entity_poly.pdbx_strand_id
1 'polypeptide(L)'
;MVRYTNFLWMLPMVKKNAGKSTLGAFVDLPIEAQLLEDDGAGRKAIEARLTAEIDRVNNALLTASPALEKELILLVECLRAARQVVERSVSFINACD
;
A
#
# COMPACT_ATOMS: atom_id res chain seq x y z
N MET A 1 46.22 18.07 -32.50
CA MET A 1 44.84 18.61 -32.42
C MET A 1 43.87 17.55 -32.93
N VAL A 2 43.50 16.57 -32.09
CA VAL A 2 42.40 15.63 -32.33
C VAL A 2 41.73 15.39 -30.99
N ARG A 3 40.42 15.59 -30.95
CA ARG A 3 39.59 15.78 -29.75
C ARG A 3 39.25 14.44 -29.11
N TYR A 4 39.39 14.36 -27.79
CA TYR A 4 38.92 13.24 -26.98
C TYR A 4 37.39 13.15 -27.02
N THR A 5 36.86 12.12 -27.66
CA THR A 5 35.48 11.66 -27.48
C THR A 5 35.46 10.64 -26.34
N ASN A 6 34.73 10.94 -25.27
CA ASN A 6 33.99 10.01 -24.38
C ASN A 6 33.84 10.61 -22.98
N PHE A 7 32.99 11.64 -22.86
CA PHE A 7 32.37 12.02 -21.58
C PHE A 7 30.86 11.85 -21.73
N LEU A 8 30.40 10.60 -21.71
CA LEU A 8 28.98 10.25 -21.78
C LEU A 8 28.60 9.23 -20.69
N TRP A 9 29.17 9.37 -19.48
CA TRP A 9 28.88 8.47 -18.35
C TRP A 9 28.57 9.19 -17.01
N MET A 10 28.26 10.48 -17.06
CA MET A 10 27.66 11.19 -15.91
C MET A 10 26.45 12.00 -16.37
N LEU A 11 25.45 11.32 -16.94
CA LEU A 11 24.10 11.85 -16.80
C LEU A 11 23.67 11.50 -15.38
N PRO A 12 23.30 12.48 -14.54
CA PRO A 12 22.72 12.16 -13.24
C PRO A 12 21.52 11.27 -13.49
N MET A 13 21.55 10.08 -12.90
CA MET A 13 20.41 9.18 -12.86
C MET A 13 19.29 9.98 -12.18
N VAL A 14 18.42 10.58 -13.00
CA VAL A 14 17.21 11.24 -12.55
C VAL A 14 16.50 10.18 -11.73
N LYS A 15 16.45 10.37 -10.40
CA LYS A 15 15.59 9.59 -9.53
C LYS A 15 14.22 9.65 -10.18
N LYS A 16 13.82 8.54 -10.80
CA LYS A 16 12.53 8.40 -11.42
C LYS A 16 11.56 8.35 -10.25
N ASN A 17 11.15 9.53 -9.78
CA ASN A 17 10.01 9.65 -8.89
C ASN A 17 8.94 8.74 -9.48
N ALA A 18 8.47 7.77 -8.70
CA ALA A 18 7.34 6.91 -9.03
C ALA A 18 6.13 7.83 -9.22
N GLY A 19 6.05 8.43 -10.40
CA GLY A 19 5.29 9.62 -10.67
C GLY A 19 4.06 9.26 -11.45
N LYS A 20 2.96 9.18 -10.69
CA LYS A 20 1.60 9.57 -11.09
C LYS A 20 0.84 8.53 -11.91
N SER A 21 0.08 7.72 -11.19
CA SER A 21 -1.14 7.11 -11.72
C SER A 21 -2.07 8.21 -12.22
N THR A 22 -2.55 8.07 -13.46
CA THR A 22 -3.38 9.02 -14.20
C THR A 22 -4.86 8.92 -13.83
N LEU A 23 -5.18 9.10 -12.54
CA LEU A 23 -6.54 9.37 -12.08
C LEU A 23 -6.49 10.73 -11.37
N GLY A 24 -7.42 11.63 -11.71
CA GLY A 24 -7.31 13.07 -11.48
C GLY A 24 -6.92 13.47 -10.05
N ALA A 25 -6.04 14.47 -9.94
CA ALA A 25 -5.66 15.21 -8.73
C ALA A 25 -5.96 14.47 -7.41
N PHE A 26 -5.19 13.43 -7.08
CA PHE A 26 -5.16 12.90 -5.74
C PHE A 26 -4.57 13.96 -4.82
N VAL A 27 -5.43 14.64 -4.07
CA VAL A 27 -5.03 15.15 -2.77
C VAL A 27 -4.53 13.93 -2.00
N ASP A 28 -3.38 14.00 -1.34
CA ASP A 28 -2.91 12.90 -0.49
C ASP A 28 -4.06 12.49 0.43
N LEU A 29 -4.61 11.29 0.22
CA LEU A 29 -5.65 10.77 1.08
C LEU A 29 -4.99 10.54 2.44
N PRO A 30 -5.71 10.79 3.54
CA PRO A 30 -5.16 10.61 4.89
C PRO A 30 -4.54 9.23 5.14
N ILE A 31 -4.95 8.22 4.37
CA ILE A 31 -4.40 6.86 4.42
C ILE A 31 -3.03 6.74 3.74
N GLU A 32 -2.78 7.45 2.64
CA GLU A 32 -1.49 7.43 1.94
C GLU A 32 -0.42 8.11 2.77
N ALA A 33 -0.77 9.22 3.44
CA ALA A 33 0.12 9.87 4.40
C ALA A 33 0.53 8.93 5.56
N GLN A 34 -0.42 8.18 6.13
CA GLN A 34 -0.14 7.19 7.18
C GLN A 34 0.72 6.01 6.70
N LEU A 35 0.57 5.59 5.44
CA LEU A 35 1.40 4.52 4.86
C LEU A 35 2.85 4.95 4.63
N LEU A 36 3.07 6.25 4.41
CA LEU A 36 4.37 6.88 4.15
C LEU A 36 5.09 7.33 5.42
N GLU A 37 4.51 7.18 6.61
CA GLU A 37 5.20 7.49 7.87
C GLU A 37 6.50 6.66 7.99
N ASP A 38 7.63 7.36 8.15
CA ASP A 38 8.98 6.80 8.06
C ASP A 38 9.25 5.67 9.08
N ASP A 39 8.66 5.76 10.26
CA ASP A 39 8.79 4.77 11.34
C ASP A 39 7.84 3.56 11.18
N GLY A 40 6.96 3.60 10.17
CA GLY A 40 5.94 2.61 9.91
C GLY A 40 4.82 2.56 10.95
N ALA A 41 4.67 3.57 11.81
CA ALA A 41 3.62 3.63 12.83
C ALA A 41 2.22 3.61 12.19
N GLY A 42 1.98 4.44 11.17
CA GLY A 42 0.72 4.46 10.45
C GLY A 42 0.38 3.15 9.76
N ARG A 43 1.36 2.45 9.18
CA ARG A 43 1.16 1.08 8.65
C ARG A 43 0.70 0.11 9.72
N LYS A 44 1.38 0.07 10.87
CA LYS A 44 1.00 -0.79 12.01
C LYS A 44 -0.38 -0.45 12.54
N ALA A 45 -0.74 0.84 12.59
CA ALA A 45 -2.06 1.27 13.02
C ALA A 45 -3.15 0.80 12.05
N ILE A 46 -2.91 0.89 10.74
CA ILE A 46 -3.82 0.38 9.71
C ILE A 46 -3.95 -1.14 9.78
N GLU A 47 -2.84 -1.88 9.93
CA GLU A 47 -2.85 -3.34 10.09
C GLU A 47 -3.63 -3.78 11.33
N ALA A 48 -3.44 -3.09 12.47
CA ALA A 48 -4.17 -3.36 13.70
C ALA A 48 -5.67 -3.10 13.52
N ARG A 49 -6.05 -2.02 12.83
CA ARG A 49 -7.45 -1.71 12.53
C ARG A 49 -8.08 -2.76 11.61
N LEU A 50 -7.38 -3.17 10.55
CA LEU A 50 -7.86 -4.21 9.63
C LEU A 50 -8.02 -5.56 10.35
N THR A 51 -7.09 -5.89 11.24
CA THR A 51 -7.18 -7.11 12.06
C THR A 51 -8.40 -7.07 12.99
N ALA A 52 -8.62 -5.95 13.68
CA ALA A 52 -9.80 -5.78 14.52
C ALA A 52 -11.13 -5.87 13.74
N GLU A 53 -11.18 -5.37 12.50
CA GLU A 53 -12.37 -5.53 11.65
C GLU A 53 -12.56 -6.98 11.19
N ILE A 54 -11.50 -7.67 10.81
CA ILE A 54 -11.56 -9.10 10.48
C ILE A 54 -12.15 -9.89 11.65
N ASP A 55 -11.69 -9.63 12.87
CA ASP A 55 -12.20 -10.29 14.07
C ASP A 55 -13.67 -9.95 14.32
N ARG A 56 -14.08 -8.68 14.15
CA ARG A 56 -15.50 -8.28 14.24
C ARG A 56 -16.38 -9.01 13.23
N VAL A 57 -15.96 -9.06 11.97
CA VAL A 57 -16.73 -9.72 10.91
C VAL A 57 -16.77 -11.24 11.12
N ASN A 58 -15.67 -11.86 11.54
CA ASN A 58 -15.65 -13.29 11.90
C ASN A 58 -16.60 -13.59 13.06
N ASN A 59 -16.65 -12.74 14.08
CA ASN A 59 -17.60 -12.89 15.18
C ASN A 59 -19.05 -12.73 14.71
N ALA A 60 -19.32 -11.78 13.81
CA ALA A 60 -20.65 -11.62 13.21
C ALA A 60 -21.05 -12.86 12.40
N LEU A 61 -20.11 -13.47 11.68
CA LEU A 61 -20.31 -14.68 10.88
C LEU A 61 -20.86 -15.85 11.71
N LEU A 62 -20.46 -15.98 12.98
CA LEU A 62 -20.94 -17.03 13.89
C LEU A 62 -22.45 -16.99 14.14
N THR A 63 -23.06 -15.83 13.95
CA THR A 63 -24.50 -15.58 14.20
C THR A 63 -25.25 -15.16 12.95
N ALA A 64 -24.57 -15.14 11.79
CA ALA A 64 -25.14 -14.68 10.54
C ALA A 64 -26.20 -15.64 10.03
N SER A 65 -27.22 -15.08 9.35
CA SER A 65 -28.16 -15.90 8.61
C SER A 65 -27.46 -16.52 7.38
N PRO A 66 -27.93 -17.68 6.89
CA PRO A 66 -27.37 -18.30 5.69
C PRO A 66 -27.41 -17.40 4.44
N ALA A 67 -28.33 -16.43 4.42
CA ALA A 67 -28.45 -15.46 3.33
C ALA A 67 -27.28 -14.44 3.32
N LEU A 68 -26.72 -14.10 4.49
CA LEU A 68 -25.67 -13.09 4.64
C LEU A 68 -24.25 -13.69 4.75
N GLU A 69 -24.16 -15.00 5.02
CA GLU A 69 -22.90 -15.73 5.23
C GLU A 69 -21.89 -15.49 4.09
N LYS A 70 -22.32 -15.61 2.83
CA LYS A 70 -21.45 -15.43 1.66
C LYS A 70 -20.90 -14.01 1.54
N GLU A 71 -21.71 -13.01 1.85
CA GLU A 71 -21.31 -11.60 1.79
C GLU A 71 -20.28 -11.28 2.88
N LEU A 72 -20.49 -11.80 4.10
CA LEU A 72 -19.54 -11.64 5.19
C LEU A 72 -18.22 -12.39 4.92
N ILE A 73 -18.26 -13.59 4.34
CA ILE A 73 -17.05 -14.29 3.90
C ILE A 73 -16.28 -13.45 2.87
N LEU A 74 -16.97 -12.92 1.86
CA LEU A 74 -16.35 -12.06 0.86
C LEU A 74 -15.71 -10.82 1.49
N LEU A 75 -16.40 -10.20 2.45
CA LEU A 75 -15.86 -9.05 3.18
C LEU A 75 -14.60 -9.40 3.96
N VAL A 76 -14.57 -10.55 4.65
CA VAL A 76 -13.36 -11.03 5.34
C VAL A 76 -12.20 -11.19 4.37
N GLU A 77 -12.43 -11.77 3.20
CA GLU A 77 -11.39 -11.95 2.18
C GLU A 77 -10.89 -10.60 1.62
N CYS A 78 -11.78 -9.64 1.38
CA CYS A 78 -11.39 -8.29 0.99
C CYS A 78 -10.54 -7.61 2.06
N LEU A 79 -10.90 -7.75 3.34
CA LEU A 79 -10.14 -7.18 4.46
C LEU A 79 -8.76 -7.84 4.60
N ARG A 80 -8.67 -9.16 4.41
CA ARG A 80 -7.40 -9.90 4.38
C ARG A 80 -6.50 -9.44 3.24
N ALA A 81 -7.06 -9.29 2.04
CA ALA A 81 -6.33 -8.78 0.88
C ALA A 81 -5.82 -7.35 1.13
N ALA A 82 -6.66 -6.47 1.68
CA ALA A 82 -6.26 -5.11 2.04
C ALA A 82 -5.12 -5.11 3.08
N ARG A 83 -5.19 -5.96 4.11
CA ARG A 83 -4.11 -6.08 5.11
C ARG A 83 -2.81 -6.52 4.46
N GLN A 84 -2.85 -7.49 3.56
CA GLN A 84 -1.68 -7.98 2.86
C GLN A 84 -1.04 -6.90 1.95
N VAL A 85 -1.85 -6.02 1.35
CA VAL A 85 -1.33 -4.86 0.60
C VAL A 85 -0.60 -3.89 1.53
N VAL A 86 -1.13 -3.62 2.72
CA VAL A 86 -0.48 -2.75 3.72
C VAL A 86 0.81 -3.37 4.22
N GLU A 87 0.82 -4.66 4.56
CA GLU A 87 2.02 -5.40 5.00
C GLU A 87 3.14 -5.32 3.94
N ARG A 88 2.79 -5.45 2.65
CA ARG A 88 3.74 -5.39 1.52
C ARG A 88 4.13 -3.98 1.11
N SER A 89 3.43 -2.94 1.58
CA SER A 89 3.74 -1.55 1.22
C SER A 89 5.17 -1.14 1.60
N VAL A 90 5.74 -1.75 2.64
CA VAL A 90 7.15 -1.59 3.08
C VAL A 90 8.14 -1.96 1.97
N SER A 91 7.86 -3.01 1.19
CA SER A 91 8.75 -3.49 0.13
C SER A 91 8.86 -2.54 -1.05
N PHE A 92 7.86 -1.67 -1.27
CA PHE A 92 7.89 -0.68 -2.34
C PHE A 92 8.73 0.55 -1.97
N ILE A 93 8.84 0.88 -0.69
CA ILE A 93 9.72 1.97 -0.21
C ILE A 93 11.18 1.56 -0.41
N ASN A 94 11.55 0.35 0.01
CA ASN A 94 12.93 -0.15 -0.06
C ASN A 94 13.42 -0.44 -1.50
N ALA A 95 12.51 -0.56 -2.48
CA ALA A 95 12.86 -0.78 -3.88
C ALA A 95 13.24 0.52 -4.63
N CYS A 96 13.09 1.68 -3.98
CA CYS A 96 13.41 2.99 -4.56
C CYS A 96 14.75 3.57 -4.07
N ASP A 97 15.46 2.87 -3.19
CA ASP A 97 16.84 3.16 -2.76
C ASP A 97 17.87 2.47 -3.68
#